data_AF-A0A6A4GS81-F1
#
_entry.id   AF-A0A6A4GS81-F1
#
_cell.length_a   1.000
_cell.length_b   1.000
_cell.length_c   1.000
_cell.angle_alpha   90.00
_cell.angle_beta   90.00
_cell.angle_gamma   90.00
#
_symmetry.space_group_name_H-M   'P 1'
#
loop_
_entity.id
_entity.type
_entity.pdbx_description
1 polymer ?
#
loop_
_entity_poly.entity_id
_entity_poly.type
_entity_poly.pdbx_seq_one_letter_code
_entity_poly.pdbx_strand_id
1 'polypeptide(L)'
;MSSGNSPLNVPMFPKASQLSGQDTWRAFKDRVELNVQVRGLHGHLSGSTPKPTPATYIYTAQTSSLPNSQYPSPGEWNQCDRMVASIIYLNCTDPIGIGIERDDAAAKTWKYLVKKYEARDEQQIHIANTNLREHKFNPETTSMEEHEKKMKNLLKTLHNLGGTCNNYQFRLIVIASMPEAWKDYMLNVPGMFSAKAFTYLHCLYLDKIGCTRDTQDDYVKKQVAALFAQHLATHAASSSTPSPRRE
;
A
#
# COMPACT_ATOMS: atom_id res chain seq x y z
N MET A 1 2.01 -39.50 -20.87
CA MET A 1 2.57 -38.52 -21.84
C MET A 1 2.86 -37.25 -21.07
N SER A 2 4.14 -36.84 -21.05
CA SER A 2 4.63 -35.70 -20.25
C SER A 2 4.11 -34.40 -20.87
N SER A 3 3.28 -33.65 -20.12
CA SER A 3 2.83 -32.32 -20.52
C SER A 3 4.01 -31.36 -20.33
N GLY A 4 4.76 -31.15 -21.42
CA GLY A 4 5.93 -30.28 -21.43
C GLY A 4 5.53 -28.82 -21.21
N ASN A 5 6.08 -28.22 -20.16
CA ASN A 5 6.04 -26.78 -19.94
C ASN A 5 6.66 -26.07 -21.15
N SER A 6 5.83 -25.36 -21.95
CA SER A 6 6.34 -24.51 -23.02
C SER A 6 7.30 -23.45 -22.46
N PRO A 7 8.56 -23.37 -22.95
CA PRO A 7 9.56 -22.41 -22.46
C PRO A 7 9.20 -20.94 -22.72
N LEU A 8 8.13 -20.68 -23.48
CA LEU A 8 7.68 -19.37 -23.94
C LEU A 8 6.48 -18.81 -23.16
N ASN A 9 6.09 -19.40 -22.02
CA ASN A 9 4.97 -18.86 -21.26
C ASN A 9 5.32 -17.52 -20.59
N VAL A 10 4.74 -16.42 -21.08
CA VAL A 10 4.89 -15.09 -20.50
C VAL A 10 3.93 -14.95 -19.30
N PRO A 11 4.44 -14.76 -18.08
CA PRO A 11 3.62 -14.61 -16.89
C PRO A 11 2.74 -13.37 -16.96
N MET A 12 1.50 -13.50 -16.50
CA MET A 12 0.63 -12.36 -16.22
C MET A 12 0.61 -12.05 -14.73
N PHE A 13 0.93 -10.81 -14.38
CA PHE A 13 0.95 -10.35 -13.01
C PHE A 13 -0.48 -10.01 -12.54
N PRO A 14 -0.75 -10.11 -11.24
CA PRO A 14 -1.98 -9.58 -10.68
C PRO A 14 -2.15 -8.10 -11.03
N LYS A 15 -3.38 -7.63 -11.22
CA LYS A 15 -3.67 -6.22 -11.59
C LYS A 15 -2.95 -5.21 -10.69
N ALA A 16 -2.87 -5.48 -9.38
CA ALA A 16 -2.19 -4.62 -8.41
C ALA A 16 -0.65 -4.56 -8.56
N SER A 17 -0.06 -5.37 -9.43
CA SER A 17 1.39 -5.42 -9.73
C SER A 17 1.69 -5.17 -11.21
N GLN A 18 0.67 -4.87 -12.02
CA GLN A 18 0.88 -4.40 -13.39
C GLN A 18 1.28 -2.92 -13.35
N LEU A 19 2.10 -2.51 -14.32
CA LEU A 19 2.55 -1.12 -14.41
C LEU A 19 1.43 -0.23 -14.93
N SER A 20 0.96 0.67 -14.07
CA SER A 20 0.01 1.74 -14.38
C SER A 20 0.58 3.14 -14.17
N GLY A 21 1.59 3.25 -13.28
CA GLY A 21 2.13 4.53 -12.86
C GLY A 21 3.19 4.38 -11.76
N GLN A 22 3.52 5.50 -11.11
CA GLN A 22 4.54 5.54 -10.05
C GLN A 22 4.17 4.66 -8.83
N ASP A 23 2.89 4.54 -8.53
CA ASP A 23 2.36 3.81 -7.38
C ASP A 23 2.53 2.29 -7.51
N THR A 24 2.51 1.77 -8.74
CA THR A 24 2.67 0.35 -9.05
C THR A 24 4.08 -0.01 -9.50
N TRP A 25 4.93 0.98 -9.83
CA TRP A 25 6.30 0.78 -10.31
C TRP A 25 7.10 -0.22 -9.47
N ARG A 26 7.12 -0.06 -8.14
CA ARG A 26 7.90 -0.93 -7.25
C ARG A 26 7.47 -2.39 -7.33
N ALA A 27 6.16 -2.64 -7.24
CA ALA A 27 5.62 -3.98 -7.31
C ALA A 27 5.82 -4.62 -8.68
N PHE A 28 5.70 -3.82 -9.75
CA PHE A 28 5.99 -4.24 -11.12
C PHE A 28 7.47 -4.61 -11.28
N LYS A 29 8.38 -3.74 -10.83
CA LYS A 29 9.83 -3.92 -10.91
C LYS A 29 10.25 -5.24 -10.24
N ASP A 30 9.84 -5.44 -8.99
CA ASP A 30 10.16 -6.65 -8.21
C ASP A 30 9.68 -7.92 -8.94
N ARG A 31 8.50 -7.88 -9.57
CA ARG A 31 7.94 -9.01 -10.31
C ARG A 31 8.67 -9.30 -11.62
N VAL A 32 9.07 -8.26 -12.37
CA VAL A 32 9.88 -8.43 -13.58
C VAL A 32 11.23 -9.01 -13.23
N GLU A 33 11.93 -8.44 -12.25
CA GLU A 33 13.26 -8.90 -11.84
C GLU A 33 13.23 -10.36 -11.38
N LEU A 34 12.25 -10.74 -10.54
CA LEU A 34 12.09 -12.12 -10.10
C LEU A 34 11.86 -13.09 -11.27
N ASN A 35 10.95 -12.76 -12.20
CA ASN A 35 10.63 -13.64 -13.34
C ASN A 35 11.79 -13.79 -14.32
N VAL A 36 12.55 -12.72 -14.50
CA VAL A 36 13.74 -12.73 -15.35
C VAL A 36 14.87 -13.51 -14.67
N GLN A 37 15.09 -13.34 -13.36
CA GLN A 37 16.10 -14.06 -12.59
C GLN A 37 15.85 -15.57 -12.55
N VAL A 38 14.62 -16.02 -12.29
CA VAL A 38 14.30 -17.46 -12.20
C VAL A 38 14.46 -18.18 -13.54
N ARG A 39 14.42 -17.42 -14.65
CA ARG A 39 14.66 -17.91 -16.02
C ARG A 39 16.10 -17.65 -16.49
N GLY A 40 16.91 -17.01 -15.65
CA GLY A 40 18.29 -16.59 -15.92
C GLY A 40 18.47 -15.63 -17.10
N LEU A 41 17.42 -14.86 -17.42
CA LEU A 41 17.39 -13.87 -18.51
C LEU A 41 17.89 -12.49 -18.07
N HIS A 42 18.49 -12.37 -16.88
CA HIS A 42 18.83 -11.07 -16.28
C HIS A 42 19.80 -10.25 -17.15
N GLY A 43 20.65 -10.92 -17.92
CA GLY A 43 21.54 -10.25 -18.86
C GLY A 43 20.81 -9.54 -20.01
N HIS A 44 19.64 -10.03 -20.43
CA HIS A 44 18.81 -9.36 -21.44
C HIS A 44 18.04 -8.16 -20.87
N LEU A 45 17.63 -8.22 -19.60
CA LEU A 45 16.96 -7.11 -18.91
C LEU A 45 17.93 -5.96 -18.62
N SER A 46 19.13 -6.28 -18.12
CA SER A 46 20.18 -5.28 -17.81
C SER A 46 20.93 -4.79 -19.05
N GLY A 47 20.94 -5.60 -20.11
CA GLY A 47 21.71 -5.37 -21.34
C GLY A 47 23.17 -5.81 -21.21
N SER A 48 23.53 -6.63 -20.22
CA SER A 48 24.87 -7.20 -20.10
C SER A 48 25.12 -8.38 -21.06
N THR A 49 24.08 -8.99 -21.63
CA THR A 49 24.19 -9.96 -22.73
C THR A 49 24.12 -9.23 -24.07
N PRO A 50 25.26 -8.94 -24.74
CA PRO A 50 25.26 -8.15 -25.95
C PRO A 50 24.62 -8.90 -27.12
N LYS A 51 24.00 -8.16 -28.04
CA LYS A 51 23.48 -8.73 -29.29
C LYS A 51 24.65 -9.29 -30.12
N PRO A 52 24.60 -10.56 -30.53
CA PRO A 52 25.68 -11.14 -31.33
C PRO A 52 25.81 -10.46 -32.68
N THR A 53 27.04 -10.13 -33.09
CA THR A 53 27.34 -9.54 -34.40
C THR A 53 27.61 -10.64 -35.44
N PRO A 54 27.29 -10.44 -36.73
CA PRO A 54 27.48 -11.47 -37.76
C PRO A 54 28.94 -11.97 -37.89
N ALA A 55 29.93 -11.13 -37.61
CA ALA A 55 31.35 -11.48 -37.67
C ALA A 55 31.78 -12.55 -36.65
N THR A 56 31.00 -12.76 -35.58
CA THR A 56 31.31 -13.70 -34.50
C THR A 56 30.94 -15.15 -34.84
N TYR A 57 30.19 -15.39 -35.92
CA TYR A 57 29.59 -16.72 -36.22
C TYR A 57 30.37 -17.62 -37.16
N ILE A 58 31.55 -17.20 -37.62
CA ILE A 58 32.32 -18.00 -38.58
C ILE A 58 32.83 -19.32 -37.97
N TYR A 59 32.79 -19.50 -36.63
CA TYR A 59 33.49 -20.63 -35.99
C TYR A 59 32.73 -21.50 -34.98
N THR A 60 31.45 -21.27 -34.66
CA THR A 60 30.75 -22.10 -33.66
C THR A 60 29.42 -22.63 -34.20
N ALA A 61 29.42 -23.92 -34.53
CA ALA A 61 28.24 -24.67 -34.93
C ALA A 61 27.20 -24.79 -33.78
N GLN A 62 25.98 -24.36 -34.10
CA GLN A 62 24.69 -25.00 -33.79
C GLN A 62 24.62 -25.97 -32.59
N THR A 63 24.88 -25.49 -31.38
CA THR A 63 24.41 -26.18 -30.17
C THR A 63 23.47 -25.25 -29.43
N SER A 64 22.28 -25.72 -29.09
CA SER A 64 21.35 -24.97 -28.23
C SER A 64 22.07 -24.59 -26.95
N SER A 65 22.28 -23.30 -26.76
CA SER A 65 22.94 -22.77 -25.58
C SER A 65 21.90 -22.59 -24.47
N LEU A 66 22.30 -22.81 -23.22
CA LEU A 66 21.43 -22.56 -22.07
C LEU A 66 20.91 -21.10 -22.13
N PRO A 67 19.71 -20.80 -21.60
CA PRO A 67 19.14 -19.44 -21.58
C PRO A 67 20.07 -18.37 -20.96
N ASN A 68 21.07 -18.82 -20.20
CA ASN A 68 22.04 -17.98 -19.48
C ASN A 68 23.39 -17.93 -20.21
N SER A 69 23.45 -18.35 -21.48
CA SER A 69 24.68 -18.31 -22.26
C SER A 69 25.19 -16.88 -22.37
N GLN A 70 26.49 -16.70 -22.13
CA GLN A 70 27.17 -15.43 -22.32
C GLN A 70 27.33 -15.08 -23.81
N TYR A 71 27.23 -16.08 -24.69
CA TYR A 71 27.38 -15.97 -26.14
C TYR A 71 26.26 -16.74 -26.86
N PRO A 72 25.00 -16.28 -26.77
CA PRO A 72 23.87 -16.94 -27.43
C PRO A 72 23.96 -16.77 -28.94
N SER A 73 23.37 -17.70 -29.72
CA SER A 73 23.16 -17.51 -31.16
C SER A 73 22.30 -16.27 -31.45
N PRO A 74 22.24 -15.70 -32.68
CA PRO A 74 21.42 -14.50 -32.93
C PRO A 74 19.94 -14.81 -32.77
N GLY A 75 19.53 -16.03 -33.14
CA GLY A 75 18.16 -16.52 -32.95
C GLY A 75 17.80 -16.67 -31.46
N GLU A 76 18.66 -17.31 -30.68
CA GLU A 76 18.45 -17.47 -29.23
C GLU A 76 18.44 -16.13 -28.51
N TRP A 77 19.37 -15.22 -28.86
CA TRP A 77 19.42 -13.89 -28.28
C TRP A 77 18.12 -13.13 -28.55
N ASN A 78 17.64 -13.14 -29.80
CA ASN A 78 16.39 -12.48 -30.16
C ASN A 78 15.20 -13.10 -29.42
N GLN A 79 15.14 -14.43 -29.27
CA GLN A 79 14.05 -15.09 -28.55
C GLN A 79 14.04 -14.71 -27.06
N CYS A 80 15.20 -14.68 -26.42
CA CYS A 80 15.34 -14.30 -25.01
C CYS A 80 15.02 -12.82 -24.79
N ASP A 81 15.54 -11.93 -25.64
CA ASP A 81 15.23 -10.50 -25.59
C ASP A 81 13.74 -10.26 -25.78
N ARG A 82 13.10 -10.89 -26.78
CA ARG A 82 11.66 -10.77 -27.03
C ARG A 82 10.82 -11.33 -25.89
N MET A 83 11.26 -12.40 -25.22
CA MET A 83 10.58 -12.90 -24.03
C MET A 83 10.61 -11.86 -22.90
N VAL A 84 11.77 -11.25 -22.61
CA VAL A 84 11.86 -10.21 -21.57
C VAL A 84 11.05 -8.97 -21.95
N ALA A 85 11.14 -8.52 -23.21
CA ALA A 85 10.35 -7.41 -23.72
C ALA A 85 8.84 -7.70 -23.59
N SER A 86 8.41 -8.93 -23.87
CA SER A 86 7.01 -9.34 -23.72
C SER A 86 6.57 -9.38 -22.26
N ILE A 87 7.43 -9.84 -21.34
CA ILE A 87 7.15 -9.79 -19.89
C ILE A 87 6.88 -8.34 -19.47
N ILE A 88 7.67 -7.39 -19.92
CA ILE A 88 7.49 -5.97 -19.59
C ILE A 88 6.20 -5.44 -20.24
N TYR A 89 6.08 -5.57 -21.56
CA TYR A 89 5.01 -4.97 -22.36
C TYR A 89 3.62 -5.46 -21.96
N LEU A 90 3.44 -6.78 -21.83
CA LEU A 90 2.13 -7.37 -21.52
C LEU A 90 1.70 -7.14 -20.07
N ASN A 91 2.63 -6.77 -19.18
CA ASN A 91 2.34 -6.44 -17.79
C ASN A 91 2.21 -4.93 -17.53
N CYS A 92 2.07 -4.13 -18.60
CA CYS A 92 1.69 -2.72 -18.52
C CYS A 92 0.20 -2.56 -18.84
N THR A 93 -0.52 -1.73 -18.10
CA THR A 93 -1.95 -1.48 -18.35
C THR A 93 -2.18 -0.68 -19.63
N ASP A 94 -1.28 0.26 -19.92
CA ASP A 94 -1.25 1.05 -21.15
C ASP A 94 0.21 1.27 -21.58
N PRO A 95 0.84 0.30 -22.26
CA PRO A 95 2.24 0.43 -22.66
C PRO A 95 2.48 1.63 -23.59
N ILE A 96 1.52 1.98 -24.45
CA ILE A 96 1.65 3.11 -25.38
C ILE A 96 1.60 4.43 -24.62
N GLY A 97 0.63 4.62 -23.71
CA GLY A 97 0.56 5.82 -22.87
C GLY A 97 1.73 5.97 -21.91
N ILE A 98 2.34 4.86 -21.48
CA ILE A 98 3.57 4.86 -20.69
C ILE A 98 4.80 5.23 -21.53
N GLY A 99 4.73 5.15 -22.87
CA GLY A 99 5.83 5.43 -23.79
C GLY A 99 6.73 4.23 -24.07
N ILE A 100 6.19 3.01 -23.98
CA ILE A 100 6.88 1.78 -24.34
C ILE A 100 6.60 1.47 -25.82
N GLU A 101 7.65 1.39 -26.61
CA GLU A 101 7.58 0.92 -27.99
C GLU A 101 7.61 -0.61 -28.05
N ARG A 102 6.79 -1.23 -28.90
CA ARG A 102 6.68 -2.70 -29.01
C ARG A 102 7.98 -3.35 -29.50
N ASP A 103 8.68 -2.69 -30.40
CA ASP A 103 9.84 -3.28 -31.08
C ASP A 103 11.16 -3.05 -30.36
N ASP A 104 11.15 -2.25 -29.28
CA ASP A 104 12.33 -1.96 -28.49
C ASP A 104 12.95 -3.21 -27.86
N ALA A 105 14.28 -3.18 -27.74
CA ALA A 105 15.03 -4.17 -26.99
C ALA A 105 14.65 -4.08 -25.51
N ALA A 106 14.59 -5.23 -24.83
CA ALA A 106 14.16 -5.30 -23.44
C ALA A 106 14.97 -4.36 -22.53
N ALA A 107 16.29 -4.34 -22.72
CA ALA A 107 17.19 -3.47 -21.97
C ALA A 107 16.94 -1.97 -22.22
N LYS A 108 16.55 -1.57 -23.43
CA LYS A 108 16.22 -0.17 -23.75
C LYS A 108 14.95 0.24 -23.00
N THR A 109 13.90 -0.57 -23.11
CA THR A 109 12.65 -0.36 -22.39
C THR A 109 12.87 -0.32 -20.88
N TRP A 110 13.63 -1.27 -20.32
CA TRP A 110 13.90 -1.34 -18.89
C TRP A 110 14.62 -0.10 -18.37
N LYS A 111 15.68 0.35 -19.06
CA LYS A 111 16.42 1.58 -18.72
C LYS A 111 15.52 2.82 -18.78
N TYR A 112 14.65 2.90 -19.78
CA TYR A 112 13.66 3.98 -19.88
C TYR A 112 12.74 4.01 -18.65
N LEU A 113 12.18 2.87 -18.27
CA LEU A 113 11.25 2.77 -17.13
C LEU A 113 11.94 3.09 -15.80
N VAL A 114 13.14 2.54 -15.57
CA VAL A 114 13.96 2.88 -14.40
C VAL A 114 14.22 4.39 -14.35
N LYS A 115 14.64 5.00 -15.47
CA LYS A 115 14.86 6.45 -15.52
C LYS A 115 13.58 7.24 -15.24
N LYS A 116 12.43 6.79 -15.75
CA LYS A 116 11.14 7.48 -15.61
C LYS A 116 10.58 7.44 -14.20
N TYR A 117 10.64 6.28 -13.54
CA TYR A 117 9.98 6.03 -12.26
C TYR A 117 10.92 6.01 -11.05
N GLU A 118 12.24 5.93 -11.26
CA GLU A 118 13.24 6.09 -10.19
C GLU A 118 13.90 7.47 -10.19
N ALA A 119 13.53 8.35 -11.12
CA ALA A 119 13.84 9.76 -10.98
C ALA A 119 13.27 10.24 -9.64
N ARG A 120 14.16 10.55 -8.69
CA ARG A 120 13.77 11.09 -7.39
C ARG A 120 13.19 12.48 -7.61
N ASP A 121 11.88 12.58 -7.55
CA ASP A 121 11.22 13.86 -7.36
C ASP A 121 11.27 14.19 -5.86
N GLU A 122 12.32 14.92 -5.46
CA GLU A 122 12.54 15.33 -4.08
C GLU A 122 11.35 16.12 -3.52
N GLN A 123 10.65 16.88 -4.36
CA GLN A 123 9.46 17.64 -3.97
C GLN A 123 8.30 16.69 -3.66
N GLN A 124 8.06 15.66 -4.46
CA GLN A 124 7.03 14.65 -4.18
C GLN A 124 7.35 13.83 -2.93
N ILE A 125 8.62 13.47 -2.72
CA ILE A 125 9.07 12.80 -1.49
C ILE A 125 8.79 13.70 -0.28
N HIS A 126 9.13 14.99 -0.37
CA HIS A 126 8.86 15.96 0.69
C HIS A 126 7.36 16.05 0.99
N ILE A 127 6.52 16.25 -0.03
CA ILE A 127 5.05 16.31 0.12
C ILE A 127 4.51 15.04 0.77
N ALA A 128 4.94 13.85 0.32
CA ALA A 128 4.48 12.58 0.90
C ALA A 128 4.91 12.41 2.36
N ASN A 129 6.13 12.82 2.70
CA ASN A 129 6.62 12.79 4.08
C ASN A 129 5.88 13.79 4.98
N THR A 130 5.57 14.98 4.47
CA THR A 130 4.74 15.98 5.16
C THR A 130 3.33 15.44 5.40
N ASN A 131 2.67 14.91 4.37
CA ASN A 131 1.35 14.29 4.49
C ASN A 131 1.32 13.16 5.52
N LEU A 132 2.37 12.34 5.59
CA LEU A 132 2.51 11.28 6.59
C LEU A 132 2.61 11.84 8.03
N ARG A 133 3.35 12.93 8.23
CA ARG A 133 3.62 13.51 9.57
C ARG A 133 2.49 14.39 10.08
N GLU A 134 1.77 15.04 9.17
CA GLU A 134 0.67 15.95 9.49
C GLU A 134 -0.65 15.22 9.67
N HIS A 135 -0.78 13.98 9.18
CA HIS A 135 -2.01 13.21 9.37
C HIS A 135 -2.34 13.01 10.86
N LYS A 136 -3.54 13.42 11.26
CA LYS A 136 -4.05 13.30 12.63
C LYS A 136 -5.22 12.34 12.70
N PHE A 137 -5.30 11.60 13.79
CA PHE A 137 -6.44 10.77 14.13
C PHE A 137 -7.59 11.65 14.61
N ASN A 138 -8.79 11.41 14.07
CA ASN A 138 -10.03 12.03 14.54
C ASN A 138 -10.96 10.93 15.09
N PRO A 139 -11.11 10.82 16.43
CA PRO A 139 -11.94 9.80 17.05
C PRO A 139 -13.44 10.00 16.85
N GLU A 140 -13.89 11.18 16.40
CA GLU A 140 -15.31 11.46 16.16
C GLU A 140 -15.79 10.94 14.81
N THR A 141 -14.88 10.78 13.84
CA THR A 141 -15.24 10.50 12.44
C THR A 141 -14.63 9.23 11.88
N THR A 142 -13.60 8.67 12.52
CA THR A 142 -12.86 7.52 12.01
C THR A 142 -12.55 6.51 13.10
N SER A 143 -12.53 5.22 12.75
CA SER A 143 -12.10 4.17 13.68
C SER A 143 -10.56 4.08 13.76
N MET A 144 -10.04 3.46 14.82
CA MET A 144 -8.59 3.24 14.95
C MET A 144 -8.05 2.31 13.86
N GLU A 145 -8.84 1.34 13.39
CA GLU A 145 -8.47 0.44 12.27
C GLU A 145 -8.34 1.22 10.96
N GLU A 146 -9.27 2.14 10.69
CA GLU A 146 -9.23 3.01 9.52
C GLU A 146 -8.03 3.95 9.56
N HIS A 147 -7.74 4.52 10.74
CA HIS A 147 -6.56 5.35 10.97
C HIS A 147 -5.26 4.57 10.73
N GLU A 148 -5.13 3.36 11.29
CA GLU A 148 -3.97 2.49 11.08
C GLU A 148 -3.78 2.18 9.60
N LYS A 149 -4.87 1.84 8.90
CA LYS A 149 -4.85 1.57 7.45
C LYS A 149 -4.40 2.82 6.68
N LYS A 150 -4.91 4.00 7.02
CA LYS A 150 -4.53 5.27 6.38
C LYS A 150 -3.04 5.57 6.60
N MET A 151 -2.55 5.44 7.82
CA MET A 151 -1.14 5.65 8.16
C MET A 151 -0.21 4.68 7.42
N LYS A 152 -0.56 3.39 7.34
CA LYS A 152 0.21 2.40 6.56
C LYS A 152 0.21 2.71 5.07
N ASN A 153 -0.90 3.19 4.53
CA ASN A 153 -0.98 3.61 3.13
C ASN A 153 -0.12 4.84 2.85
N LEU A 154 -0.11 5.84 3.74
CA LEU A 154 0.77 7.02 3.62
C LEU A 154 2.26 6.62 3.67
N LEU A 155 2.63 5.71 4.57
CA LEU A 155 4.00 5.17 4.64
C LEU A 155 4.38 4.44 3.35
N LYS A 156 3.47 3.62 2.81
CA LYS A 156 3.65 2.93 1.54
C LYS A 156 3.87 3.91 0.39
N THR A 157 3.07 4.98 0.31
CA THR A 157 3.25 6.04 -0.70
C THR A 157 4.63 6.69 -0.59
N LEU A 158 5.08 7.02 0.62
CA LEU A 158 6.41 7.59 0.84
C LEU A 158 7.52 6.64 0.34
N HIS A 159 7.44 5.35 0.65
CA HIS A 159 8.42 4.35 0.20
C HIS A 159 8.38 4.10 -1.30
N ASN A 160 7.21 4.19 -1.94
CA ASN A 160 7.06 4.07 -3.39
C ASN A 160 7.70 5.24 -4.15
N LEU A 161 7.77 6.42 -3.53
CA LEU A 161 8.46 7.60 -4.06
C LEU A 161 9.97 7.59 -3.75
N GLY A 162 10.48 6.57 -3.05
CA GLY A 162 11.89 6.48 -2.66
C GLY A 162 12.26 7.22 -1.37
N GLY A 163 11.26 7.73 -0.63
CA GLY A 163 11.45 8.30 0.69
C GLY A 163 11.81 7.23 1.73
N THR A 164 12.51 7.65 2.78
CA THR A 164 12.93 6.77 3.87
C THR A 164 12.16 7.09 5.15
N CYS A 165 11.69 6.04 5.82
CA CYS A 165 11.08 6.13 7.14
C CYS A 165 11.17 4.74 7.77
N ASN A 166 12.03 4.60 8.78
CA ASN A 166 12.19 3.33 9.48
C ASN A 166 11.04 3.12 10.49
N ASN A 167 10.93 1.90 11.01
CA ASN A 167 9.80 1.54 11.87
C ASN A 167 9.75 2.37 13.17
N TYR A 168 10.91 2.72 13.74
CA TYR A 168 10.98 3.55 14.94
C TYR A 168 10.53 5.00 14.67
N GLN A 169 10.95 5.60 13.56
CA GLN A 169 10.47 6.90 13.11
C GLN A 169 8.95 6.87 12.86
N PHE A 170 8.46 5.82 12.19
CA PHE A 170 7.03 5.65 11.96
C PHE A 170 6.25 5.50 13.26
N ARG A 171 6.79 4.81 14.28
CA ARG A 171 6.21 4.78 15.63
C ARG A 171 6.04 6.18 16.21
N LEU A 172 7.07 7.03 16.15
CA LEU A 172 6.99 8.40 16.66
C LEU A 172 5.93 9.23 15.92
N ILE A 173 5.82 9.04 14.60
CA ILE A 173 4.80 9.70 13.77
C ILE A 173 3.39 9.22 14.17
N VAL A 174 3.20 7.92 14.42
CA VAL A 174 1.92 7.37 14.91
C VAL A 174 1.54 7.96 16.26
N ILE A 175 2.48 8.06 17.21
CA ILE A 175 2.23 8.70 18.51
C ILE A 175 1.85 10.18 18.33
N ALA A 176 2.59 10.90 17.48
CA ALA A 176 2.32 12.30 17.18
C ALA A 176 1.02 12.53 16.38
N SER A 177 0.45 11.48 15.77
CA SER A 177 -0.83 11.56 15.05
C SER A 177 -2.04 11.61 15.99
N MET A 178 -1.86 11.28 17.27
CA MET A 178 -2.96 11.28 18.23
C MET A 178 -3.46 12.70 18.53
N PRO A 179 -4.75 12.88 18.84
CA PRO A 179 -5.30 14.17 19.18
C PRO A 179 -4.64 14.72 20.45
N GLU A 180 -4.59 16.05 20.55
CA GLU A 180 -4.11 16.80 21.71
C GLU A 180 -4.77 16.31 23.02
N ALA A 181 -6.07 16.00 22.90
CA ALA A 181 -6.91 15.22 23.81
C ALA A 181 -6.18 14.16 24.65
N TRP A 182 -5.26 13.44 24.00
CA TRP A 182 -4.72 12.17 24.46
C TRP A 182 -3.24 12.27 24.83
N LYS A 183 -2.68 13.49 24.90
CA LYS A 183 -1.24 13.71 25.16
C LYS A 183 -0.69 12.97 26.37
N ASP A 184 -1.44 12.94 27.48
CA ASP A 184 -0.98 12.29 28.71
C ASP A 184 -0.82 10.77 28.54
N TYR A 185 -1.68 10.14 27.73
CA TYR A 185 -1.59 8.71 27.41
C TYR A 185 -0.40 8.42 26.49
N MET A 186 0.02 9.40 25.67
CA MET A 186 1.12 9.22 24.72
C MET A 186 2.51 9.16 25.36
N LEU A 187 2.63 9.63 26.60
CA LEU A 187 3.90 9.62 27.34
C LEU A 187 4.41 8.19 27.61
N ASN A 188 3.50 7.22 27.73
CA ASN A 188 3.81 5.87 28.22
C ASN A 188 3.57 4.76 27.18
N VAL A 189 3.58 5.08 25.88
CA VAL A 189 3.32 4.08 24.83
C VAL A 189 4.42 2.99 24.84
N PRO A 190 4.08 1.71 25.08
CA PRO A 190 5.06 0.65 25.25
C PRO A 190 5.72 0.23 23.94
N GLY A 191 6.95 -0.30 24.06
CA GLY A 191 7.68 -0.92 22.94
C GLY A 191 8.39 0.05 22.00
N MET A 192 9.19 -0.52 21.08
CA MET A 192 10.05 0.24 20.15
C MET A 192 9.51 0.33 18.72
N PHE A 193 8.52 -0.49 18.38
CA PHE A 193 8.01 -0.64 17.02
C PHE A 193 6.58 -0.12 16.88
N SER A 194 6.21 0.31 15.67
CA SER A 194 4.89 0.86 15.36
C SER A 194 3.76 -0.13 15.65
N ALA A 195 3.99 -1.44 15.49
CA ALA A 195 2.99 -2.47 15.80
C ALA A 195 2.52 -2.41 17.25
N LYS A 196 3.45 -2.29 18.21
CA LYS A 196 3.10 -2.16 19.65
C LYS A 196 2.38 -0.85 19.95
N ALA A 197 2.75 0.23 19.27
CA ALA A 197 2.03 1.49 19.39
C ALA A 197 0.59 1.37 18.91
N PHE A 198 0.34 0.78 17.73
CA PHE A 198 -1.03 0.54 17.26
C PHE A 198 -1.82 -0.36 18.20
N THR A 199 -1.24 -1.46 18.71
CA THR A 199 -1.91 -2.31 19.70
C THR A 199 -2.34 -1.51 20.93
N TYR A 200 -1.45 -0.69 21.47
CA TYR A 200 -1.76 0.17 22.61
C TYR A 200 -2.89 1.17 22.31
N LEU A 201 -2.82 1.82 21.15
CA LEU A 201 -3.81 2.81 20.71
C LEU A 201 -5.19 2.19 20.47
N HIS A 202 -5.25 0.97 19.93
CA HIS A 202 -6.49 0.20 19.80
C HIS A 202 -7.13 -0.05 21.16
N CYS A 203 -6.36 -0.51 22.14
CA CYS A 203 -6.86 -0.70 23.50
C CYS A 203 -7.38 0.60 24.12
N LEU A 204 -6.61 1.70 23.98
CA LEU A 204 -7.00 3.01 24.49
C LEU A 204 -8.30 3.53 23.84
N TYR A 205 -8.43 3.35 22.53
CA TYR A 205 -9.63 3.76 21.79
C TYR A 205 -10.88 2.98 22.24
N LEU A 206 -10.75 1.66 22.41
CA LEU A 206 -11.86 0.82 22.89
C LEU A 206 -12.27 1.18 24.33
N ASP A 207 -11.32 1.44 25.22
CA ASP A 207 -11.58 1.90 26.58
C ASP A 207 -12.35 3.22 26.58
N LYS A 208 -11.89 4.19 25.78
CA LYS A 208 -12.57 5.49 25.63
C LYS A 208 -13.98 5.35 25.08
N ILE A 209 -14.18 4.59 24.02
CA ILE A 209 -15.53 4.38 23.45
C ILE A 209 -16.46 3.66 24.42
N GLY A 210 -15.94 2.67 25.17
CA GLY A 210 -16.70 2.00 26.23
C GLY A 210 -17.20 2.99 27.27
N CYS A 211 -16.30 3.82 27.82
CA CYS A 211 -16.66 4.85 28.79
C CYS A 211 -17.66 5.88 28.26
N THR A 212 -17.55 6.30 26.99
CA THR A 212 -18.50 7.28 26.43
C THR A 212 -19.91 6.72 26.33
N ARG A 213 -20.05 5.44 25.94
CA ARG A 213 -21.35 4.77 25.85
C ARG A 213 -22.00 4.60 27.22
N ASP A 214 -21.23 4.16 28.21
CA ASP A 214 -21.75 3.97 29.57
C ASP A 214 -22.20 5.31 30.20
N THR A 215 -21.44 6.38 29.96
CA THR A 215 -21.78 7.72 30.45
C THR A 215 -23.03 8.28 29.77
N GLN A 216 -23.15 8.06 28.45
CA GLN A 216 -24.31 8.52 27.69
C GLN A 216 -25.58 7.75 28.06
N ASP A 217 -25.49 6.44 28.28
CA ASP A 217 -26.59 5.62 28.76
C ASP A 217 -27.04 6.05 30.17
N ASP A 218 -26.11 6.36 31.08
CA ASP A 218 -26.45 6.85 32.42
C ASP A 218 -27.15 8.22 32.39
N TYR A 219 -26.68 9.12 31.50
CA TYR A 219 -27.32 10.41 31.27
C TYR A 219 -28.75 10.27 30.73
N VAL A 220 -28.96 9.40 29.73
CA VAL A 220 -30.29 9.13 29.16
C VAL A 220 -31.22 8.51 30.21
N LYS A 221 -30.73 7.54 31.00
CA LYS A 221 -31.51 6.95 32.10
C LYS A 221 -31.95 8.01 33.12
N LYS A 222 -31.07 8.95 33.48
CA LYS A 222 -31.41 10.06 34.39
C LYS A 222 -32.45 11.00 33.81
N GLN A 223 -32.35 11.37 32.52
CA GLN A 223 -33.38 12.18 31.87
C GLN A 223 -34.74 11.48 31.81
N VAL A 224 -34.74 10.20 31.46
CA VAL A 224 -35.98 9.40 31.40
C VAL A 224 -36.61 9.34 32.79
N ALA A 225 -35.84 9.03 33.84
CA ALA A 225 -36.34 8.99 35.21
C ALA A 225 -36.92 10.35 35.68
N ALA A 226 -36.27 11.47 35.33
CA ALA A 226 -36.75 12.81 35.65
C ALA A 226 -38.09 13.13 34.96
N LEU A 227 -38.23 12.78 33.68
CA LEU A 227 -39.48 12.94 32.94
C LEU A 227 -40.62 12.08 33.52
N PHE A 228 -40.33 10.83 33.88
CA PHE A 228 -41.31 9.96 34.56
C PHE A 228 -41.75 10.54 35.91
N ALA A 229 -40.82 11.07 36.71
CA ALA A 229 -41.14 11.70 37.98
C ALA A 229 -42.00 12.96 37.80
N GLN A 230 -41.71 13.79 36.80
CA GLN A 230 -42.51 14.98 36.48
C GLN A 230 -43.93 14.61 36.03
N HIS A 231 -44.08 13.55 35.23
CA HIS A 231 -45.39 13.06 34.80
C HIS A 231 -46.22 12.54 35.97
N LEU A 232 -45.61 11.75 36.87
CA LEU A 232 -46.27 11.24 38.09
C LEU A 232 -46.71 12.38 39.02
N ALA A 233 -45.86 13.39 39.22
CA ALA A 233 -46.21 14.56 40.03
C ALA A 233 -47.38 15.38 39.44
N THR A 234 -47.43 15.50 38.11
CA THR A 234 -48.50 16.21 37.40
C THR A 234 -49.84 15.46 37.48
N HIS A 235 -49.81 14.13 37.40
CA HIS A 235 -51.01 13.29 37.57
C HIS A 235 -51.52 13.32 39.02
N ALA A 236 -50.63 13.29 40.01
CA ALA A 236 -51.00 13.39 41.42
C ALA A 236 -51.66 14.74 41.74
N ALA A 237 -51.11 15.85 41.25
CA ALA A 237 -51.67 17.19 41.44
C ALA A 237 -53.05 17.38 40.77
N SER A 238 -53.31 16.66 39.68
CA SER A 238 -54.60 16.70 38.96
C SER A 238 -55.70 15.90 39.67
N SER A 239 -55.33 14.91 40.49
CA SER A 239 -56.25 14.07 41.27
C SER A 239 -56.67 14.66 42.62
N SER A 240 -55.99 15.72 43.09
CA SER A 240 -56.20 16.32 44.41
C SER A 240 -57.07 17.59 44.41
N THR A 241 -57.87 17.83 43.36
CA THR A 241 -58.80 18.96 43.33
C THR A 241 -60.11 18.60 44.07
N PRO A 242 -60.43 19.21 45.24
CA PRO A 242 -61.66 18.88 45.96
C PRO A 242 -62.85 19.56 45.28
N SER A 243 -63.92 18.80 44.99
CA SER A 243 -65.18 19.35 44.49
C SER A 243 -65.85 20.25 45.55
N PRO A 244 -66.38 21.43 45.18
CA PRO A 244 -67.05 22.31 46.13
C PRO A 244 -68.45 21.78 46.46
N ARG A 245 -68.79 21.75 47.76
CA ARG A 245 -70.14 21.46 48.26
C ARG A 245 -71.13 22.50 47.71
N ARG A 246 -72.23 22.02 47.13
CA ARG A 246 -73.41 22.84 46.80
C ARG A 246 -74.34 22.89 48.01
N GLU A 247 -74.69 24.10 48.42
CA GLU A 247 -75.91 24.43 49.18
C GLU A 247 -77.10 24.57 48.22
#